data_AF-A0A559J4S2-F1
#
_entry.id   AF-A0A559J4S2-F1
#
_cell.length_a   1.000
_cell.length_b   1.000
_cell.length_c   1.000
_cell.angle_alpha   90.00
_cell.angle_beta   90.00
_cell.angle_gamma   90.00
#
_symmetry.space_group_name_H-M   'P 1'
#
loop_
_entity.id
_entity.type
_entity.pdbx_description
1 polymer ?
#
loop_
_entity_poly.entity_id
_entity_poly.type
_entity_poly.pdbx_seq_one_letter_code
_entity_poly.pdbx_strand_id
1 'polypeptide(L)'
;MFILLEHSLRPLKLRGKKVTPSTIIPMHIEQLKPTEYIGIRSGKRVSALNFGGHITPDPEAKDAFYLSKVMPVTLDESALNAINGDIFVPANEACSVEILTVNEIRAINWPDSVNGYWISVSFYQNDQFKGNGWFYKNEGGSEDILLNGDLEYKGGTTIIKAIRPLFQKTVECECNGLVSKDYWDYRPDVEII
;
A
#
# COMPACT_ATOMS: atom_id res chain seq x y z
N MET A 1 -2.30 9.08 -1.14
CA MET A 1 -2.19 7.75 -1.78
C MET A 1 -2.49 6.65 -0.76
N PHE A 2 -3.10 5.54 -1.19
CA PHE A 2 -3.37 4.37 -0.33
C PHE A 2 -3.40 3.06 -1.14
N ILE A 3 -3.18 1.92 -0.48
CA ILE A 3 -3.54 0.60 -1.01
C ILE A 3 -4.99 0.29 -0.65
N LEU A 4 -5.79 -0.16 -1.60
CA LEU A 4 -7.11 -0.74 -1.34
C LEU A 4 -6.95 -2.17 -0.85
N LEU A 5 -7.34 -2.48 0.38
CA LEU A 5 -7.27 -3.85 0.88
C LEU A 5 -8.49 -4.66 0.47
N GLU A 6 -9.66 -4.17 0.87
CA GLU A 6 -10.92 -4.84 0.61
C GLU A 6 -12.02 -3.81 0.36
N HIS A 7 -13.02 -4.22 -0.42
CA HIS A 7 -14.22 -3.44 -0.66
C HIS A 7 -15.44 -4.36 -0.74
N SER A 8 -16.61 -3.82 -0.37
CA SER A 8 -17.84 -4.58 -0.50
C SER A 8 -18.25 -4.73 -1.96
N LEU A 9 -18.52 -5.96 -2.40
CA LEU A 9 -19.10 -6.23 -3.72
C LEU A 9 -20.59 -5.85 -3.82
N ARG A 10 -21.21 -5.45 -2.70
CA ARG A 10 -22.62 -5.06 -2.63
C ARG A 10 -22.73 -3.62 -2.12
N PRO A 11 -22.93 -2.64 -3.01
CA PRO A 11 -22.99 -1.25 -2.60
C PRO A 11 -24.22 -1.01 -1.73
N LEU A 12 -24.08 -0.13 -0.73
CA LEU A 12 -25.16 0.29 0.16
C LEU A 12 -25.77 1.60 -0.35
N LYS A 13 -27.07 1.81 -0.14
CA LYS A 13 -27.72 3.09 -0.46
C LYS A 13 -27.78 3.95 0.80
N LEU A 14 -26.97 5.00 0.87
CA LEU A 14 -26.98 5.99 1.94
C LEU A 14 -27.50 7.32 1.40
N ARG A 15 -28.61 7.81 1.98
CA ARG A 15 -29.25 9.09 1.61
C ARG A 15 -29.44 9.26 0.09
N GLY A 16 -29.85 8.19 -0.58
CA GLY A 16 -30.07 8.20 -2.03
C GLY A 16 -28.84 7.91 -2.89
N LYS A 17 -27.62 7.96 -2.32
CA LYS A 17 -26.37 7.67 -3.03
C LYS A 17 -25.93 6.22 -2.77
N LYS A 18 -25.43 5.55 -3.81
CA LYS A 18 -24.78 4.24 -3.65
C LYS A 18 -23.33 4.45 -3.22
N VAL A 19 -22.92 3.71 -2.21
CA VAL A 19 -21.58 3.78 -1.64
C VAL A 19 -21.04 2.39 -1.40
N THR A 20 -19.71 2.28 -1.42
CA THR A 20 -18.98 1.05 -1.21
C THR A 20 -18.14 1.20 0.07
N PRO A 21 -18.49 0.50 1.16
CA PRO A 21 -17.60 0.39 2.31
C PRO A 21 -16.32 -0.33 1.91
N SER A 22 -15.16 0.16 2.36
CA SER A 22 -13.86 -0.39 2.01
C SER A 22 -12.84 -0.18 3.13
N THR A 23 -11.72 -0.89 3.05
CA THR A 23 -10.58 -0.78 3.97
C THR A 23 -9.32 -0.48 3.17
N ILE A 24 -8.48 0.40 3.72
CA ILE A 24 -7.26 0.88 3.04
C ILE A 24 -6.06 0.88 3.97
N ILE A 25 -4.87 0.88 3.38
CA ILE A 25 -3.62 1.24 4.05
C ILE A 25 -3.11 2.56 3.47
N PRO A 26 -3.23 3.67 4.20
CA PRO A 26 -2.75 4.96 3.72
C PRO A 26 -1.24 5.09 3.90
N MET A 27 -0.60 5.80 2.98
CA MET A 27 0.81 6.19 3.17
C MET A 27 0.93 7.25 4.28
N HIS A 28 0.07 8.27 4.19
CA HIS A 28 -0.01 9.43 5.07
C HIS A 28 -1.48 9.71 5.35
N ILE A 29 -1.93 9.45 6.58
CA ILE A 29 -3.35 9.61 6.97
C ILE A 29 -3.76 11.08 6.83
N GLU A 30 -2.87 11.98 7.24
CA GLU A 30 -3.03 13.43 7.22
C GLU A 30 -3.17 14.04 5.81
N GLN A 31 -2.81 13.29 4.76
CA GLN A 31 -2.89 13.72 3.37
C GLN A 31 -4.16 13.21 2.67
N LEU A 32 -4.96 12.35 3.31
CA LEU A 32 -6.19 11.84 2.73
C LEU A 32 -7.26 12.93 2.65
N LYS A 33 -7.91 13.05 1.51
CA LYS A 33 -8.94 14.06 1.24
C LYS A 33 -10.10 13.42 0.49
N PRO A 34 -11.37 13.76 0.80
CA PRO A 34 -12.49 13.32 -0.01
C PRO A 34 -12.40 13.91 -1.43
N THR A 35 -11.93 13.11 -2.39
CA THR A 35 -11.68 13.48 -3.78
C THR A 35 -11.70 12.23 -4.67
N GLU A 36 -11.54 12.40 -5.97
CA GLU A 36 -11.31 11.30 -6.92
C GLU A 36 -9.88 10.77 -6.79
N TYR A 37 -9.75 9.45 -6.82
CA TYR A 37 -8.50 8.72 -6.84
C TYR A 37 -8.44 7.80 -8.06
N ILE A 38 -7.24 7.58 -8.59
CA ILE A 38 -6.99 6.69 -9.73
C ILE A 38 -6.07 5.55 -9.29
N GLY A 39 -6.46 4.33 -9.62
CA GLY A 39 -5.66 3.12 -9.43
C GLY A 39 -4.48 3.14 -10.39
N ILE A 40 -3.26 3.13 -9.87
CA ILE A 40 -2.03 3.22 -10.66
C ILE A 40 -1.92 2.02 -11.61
N ARG A 41 -2.25 0.80 -11.16
CA ARG A 41 -2.13 -0.39 -12.00
C ARG A 41 -3.35 -0.57 -12.91
N SER A 42 -4.54 -0.31 -12.39
CA SER A 42 -5.78 -0.60 -13.10
C SER A 42 -6.31 0.55 -13.96
N GLY A 43 -5.82 1.77 -13.76
CA GLY A 43 -6.39 2.99 -14.34
C GLY A 43 -7.81 3.33 -13.84
N LYS A 44 -8.37 2.54 -12.92
CA LYS A 44 -9.76 2.70 -12.48
C LYS A 44 -9.88 3.88 -11.54
N ARG A 45 -10.96 4.63 -11.69
CA ARG A 45 -11.26 5.79 -10.86
C ARG A 45 -12.23 5.42 -9.75
N VAL A 46 -12.02 5.99 -8.57
CA VAL A 46 -12.93 5.90 -7.42
C VAL A 46 -13.04 7.24 -6.71
N SER A 47 -14.22 7.62 -6.25
CA SER A 47 -14.36 8.80 -5.40
C SER A 47 -14.34 8.38 -3.93
N ALA A 48 -13.39 8.90 -3.17
CA ALA A 48 -13.43 8.79 -1.71
C ALA A 48 -14.39 9.82 -1.14
N LEU A 49 -15.45 9.34 -0.48
CA LEU A 49 -16.50 10.19 0.09
C LEU A 49 -16.23 10.52 1.55
N ASN A 50 -15.65 9.58 2.30
CA ASN A 50 -15.30 9.75 3.69
C ASN A 50 -14.16 8.84 4.10
N PHE A 51 -13.27 9.34 4.96
CA PHE A 51 -12.22 8.57 5.62
C PHE A 51 -12.53 8.44 7.10
N GLY A 52 -12.34 7.26 7.67
CA GLY A 52 -12.60 6.98 9.07
C GLY A 52 -13.90 6.22 9.31
N GLY A 53 -14.08 5.85 10.58
CA GLY A 53 -15.01 4.82 11.02
C GLY A 53 -14.33 3.91 12.03
N HIS A 54 -14.96 2.78 12.34
CA HIS A 54 -14.44 1.79 13.28
C HIS A 54 -14.24 0.45 12.57
N ILE A 55 -13.08 -0.16 12.78
CA ILE A 55 -12.77 -1.53 12.37
C ILE A 55 -12.36 -2.28 13.63
N THR A 56 -12.93 -3.45 13.82
CA THR A 56 -12.52 -4.40 14.85
C THR A 56 -11.87 -5.58 14.13
N PRO A 57 -10.52 -5.64 14.06
CA PRO A 57 -9.86 -6.80 13.47
C PRO A 57 -10.05 -8.01 14.36
N ASP A 58 -10.06 -9.19 13.74
CA ASP A 58 -9.99 -10.45 14.47
C ASP A 58 -8.69 -10.51 15.29
N PRO A 59 -8.66 -11.27 16.40
CA PRO A 59 -7.49 -11.32 17.29
C PRO A 59 -6.18 -11.63 16.58
N GLU A 60 -6.22 -12.49 15.56
CA GLU A 60 -5.06 -12.92 14.78
C GLU A 60 -4.52 -11.81 13.86
N ALA A 61 -5.37 -10.91 13.37
CA ALA A 61 -5.02 -9.83 12.45
C ALA A 61 -4.69 -8.50 13.16
N LYS A 62 -4.92 -8.43 14.48
CA LYS A 62 -4.85 -7.19 15.26
C LYS A 62 -3.50 -6.47 15.12
N ASP A 63 -2.41 -7.21 15.19
CA ASP A 63 -1.06 -6.65 15.10
C ASP A 63 -0.77 -6.11 13.70
N ALA A 64 -1.15 -6.85 12.66
CA ALA A 64 -1.01 -6.43 11.28
C ALA A 64 -1.82 -5.16 10.99
N PHE A 65 -3.09 -5.13 11.40
CA PHE A 65 -3.96 -3.97 11.20
C PHE A 65 -3.41 -2.71 11.89
N TYR A 66 -2.85 -2.90 13.08
CA TYR A 66 -2.25 -1.81 13.84
C TYR A 66 -0.94 -1.31 13.22
N LEU A 67 -0.03 -2.22 12.84
CA LEU A 67 1.26 -1.88 12.23
C LEU A 67 1.07 -1.15 10.89
N SER A 68 0.14 -1.64 10.07
CA SER A 68 -0.21 -1.08 8.79
C SER A 68 -1.02 0.20 8.90
N LYS A 69 -1.61 0.52 10.05
CA LYS A 69 -2.58 1.62 10.20
C LYS A 69 -3.76 1.46 9.23
N VAL A 70 -4.32 0.26 9.17
CA VAL A 70 -5.53 -0.01 8.38
C VAL A 70 -6.65 0.92 8.83
N MET A 71 -7.35 1.52 7.87
CA MET A 71 -8.47 2.40 8.17
C MET A 71 -9.67 2.15 7.25
N PRO A 72 -10.89 2.35 7.74
CA PRO A 72 -12.07 2.30 6.89
C PRO A 72 -12.20 3.55 6.02
N VAL A 73 -12.75 3.36 4.83
CA VAL A 73 -13.09 4.41 3.87
C VAL A 73 -14.45 4.10 3.26
N THR A 74 -15.19 5.15 2.93
CA THR A 74 -16.41 5.04 2.11
C THR A 74 -16.11 5.55 0.72
N LEU A 75 -16.20 4.68 -0.27
CA LEU A 75 -16.05 5.00 -1.68
C LEU A 75 -17.43 5.13 -2.35
N ASP A 76 -17.49 5.70 -3.54
CA ASP A 76 -18.70 5.70 -4.36
C ASP A 76 -18.95 4.31 -5.01
N GLU A 77 -19.96 4.23 -5.89
CA GLU A 77 -20.30 2.96 -6.56
C GLU A 77 -19.28 2.49 -7.60
N SER A 78 -18.39 3.37 -8.06
CA SER A 78 -17.36 3.00 -9.05
C SER A 78 -16.32 2.02 -8.47
N ALA A 79 -16.17 2.03 -7.14
CA ALA A 79 -15.31 1.10 -6.42
C ALA A 79 -15.72 -0.38 -6.54
N LEU A 80 -16.92 -0.70 -7.03
CA LEU A 80 -17.31 -2.09 -7.32
C LEU A 80 -16.43 -2.76 -8.37
N ASN A 81 -15.80 -1.95 -9.21
CA ASN A 81 -14.87 -2.44 -10.21
C ASN A 81 -13.43 -2.31 -9.75
N ALA A 82 -13.14 -1.77 -8.56
CA ALA A 82 -11.78 -1.60 -8.07
C ALA A 82 -11.08 -2.95 -7.84
N ILE A 83 -9.75 -2.93 -7.85
CA ILE A 83 -8.94 -4.13 -7.64
C ILE A 83 -8.31 -4.04 -6.25
N ASN A 84 -8.56 -5.04 -5.41
CA ASN A 84 -7.88 -5.17 -4.13
C ASN A 84 -6.36 -5.34 -4.36
N GLY A 85 -5.56 -4.70 -3.52
CA GLY A 85 -4.12 -4.55 -3.69
C GLY A 85 -3.72 -3.40 -4.61
N ASP A 86 -4.62 -2.78 -5.37
CA ASP A 86 -4.27 -1.63 -6.22
C ASP A 86 -3.95 -0.38 -5.37
N ILE A 87 -3.11 0.49 -5.92
CA ILE A 87 -2.62 1.70 -5.29
C ILE A 87 -3.37 2.86 -5.89
N PHE A 88 -4.06 3.61 -5.05
CA PHE A 88 -4.87 4.73 -5.46
C PHE A 88 -4.20 6.06 -5.08
N VAL A 89 -4.02 6.93 -6.07
CA VAL A 89 -3.46 8.29 -5.92
C VAL A 89 -4.51 9.35 -6.25
N PRO A 90 -4.47 10.54 -5.63
CA PRO A 90 -5.37 11.62 -5.99
C PRO A 90 -5.28 11.95 -7.48
N ALA A 91 -6.41 12.09 -8.17
CA ALA A 91 -6.47 12.29 -9.62
C ALA A 91 -5.84 13.61 -10.10
N ASN A 92 -5.52 14.53 -9.19
CA ASN A 92 -4.91 15.83 -9.47
C ASN A 92 -3.46 15.93 -8.98
N GLU A 93 -2.86 14.83 -8.52
CA GLU A 93 -1.49 14.79 -8.01
C GLU A 93 -0.66 13.81 -8.83
N ALA A 94 0.46 14.27 -9.37
CA ALA A 94 1.43 13.39 -10.01
C ALA A 94 2.09 12.48 -8.96
N CYS A 95 2.31 11.22 -9.29
CA CYS A 95 2.91 10.27 -8.37
C CYS A 95 3.64 9.17 -9.14
N SER A 96 4.80 8.78 -8.61
CA SER A 96 5.54 7.61 -9.03
C SER A 96 5.47 6.51 -7.97
N VAL A 97 5.34 5.26 -8.43
CA VAL A 97 5.51 4.09 -7.58
C VAL A 97 6.42 3.09 -8.29
N GLU A 98 7.40 2.61 -7.55
CA GLU A 98 8.28 1.52 -7.97
C GLU A 98 7.77 0.22 -7.35
N ILE A 99 7.52 -0.77 -8.20
CA ILE A 99 7.28 -2.14 -7.77
C ILE A 99 8.61 -2.87 -7.89
N LEU A 100 9.11 -3.36 -6.77
CA LEU A 100 10.37 -4.09 -6.72
C LEU A 100 10.07 -5.55 -6.42
N THR A 101 10.58 -6.42 -7.26
CA THR A 101 10.61 -7.86 -7.01
C THR A 101 12.01 -8.23 -6.55
N VAL A 102 12.13 -8.92 -5.44
CA VAL A 102 13.42 -9.30 -4.83
C VAL A 102 13.56 -10.81 -4.73
N ASN A 103 14.80 -11.30 -4.82
CA ASN A 103 15.11 -12.72 -4.81
C ASN A 103 14.93 -13.34 -3.42
N GLU A 104 15.37 -12.61 -2.39
CA GLU A 104 15.38 -13.12 -1.03
C GLU A 104 14.98 -12.00 -0.06
N ILE A 105 14.12 -12.35 0.89
CA ILE A 105 13.88 -11.55 2.08
C ILE A 105 14.48 -12.26 3.27
N ARG A 106 15.38 -11.56 3.94
CA ARG A 106 15.84 -11.96 5.26
C ARG A 106 15.09 -11.17 6.32
N ALA A 107 14.17 -11.82 7.01
CA ALA A 107 13.53 -11.26 8.18
C ALA A 107 14.55 -11.12 9.33
N ILE A 108 14.76 -9.90 9.82
CA ILE A 108 15.55 -9.62 11.02
C ILE A 108 14.62 -9.64 12.24
N ASN A 109 13.49 -8.95 12.13
CA ASN A 109 12.41 -8.98 13.11
C ASN A 109 11.07 -8.98 12.38
N TRP A 110 10.40 -10.13 12.35
CA TRP A 110 9.12 -10.28 11.66
C TRP A 110 8.20 -11.17 12.48
N PRO A 111 7.24 -10.60 13.23
CA PRO A 111 6.27 -11.39 13.97
C PRO A 111 5.45 -12.29 13.02
N ASP A 112 5.24 -13.56 13.38
CA ASP A 112 4.45 -14.48 12.53
C ASP A 112 3.02 -13.98 12.30
N SER A 113 2.48 -13.21 13.26
CA SER A 113 1.16 -12.58 13.20
C SER A 113 1.00 -11.54 12.08
N VAL A 114 2.08 -11.18 11.37
CA VAL A 114 2.02 -10.26 10.23
C VAL A 114 2.35 -10.91 8.88
N ASN A 115 2.63 -12.22 8.85
CA ASN A 115 2.77 -12.98 7.60
C ASN A 115 1.48 -12.89 6.76
N GLY A 116 1.62 -12.68 5.44
CA GLY A 116 0.47 -12.58 4.54
C GLY A 116 -0.32 -11.27 4.65
N TYR A 117 0.23 -10.23 5.30
CA TYR A 117 -0.38 -8.90 5.36
C TYR A 117 0.50 -7.85 4.71
N TRP A 118 -0.13 -6.85 4.09
CA TRP A 118 0.55 -5.63 3.65
C TRP A 118 0.90 -4.77 4.86
N ILE A 119 2.18 -4.45 5.04
CA ILE A 119 2.68 -3.60 6.13
C ILE A 119 3.23 -2.29 5.56
N SER A 120 2.79 -1.15 6.11
CA SER A 120 3.41 0.15 5.79
C SER A 120 4.78 0.25 6.44
N VAL A 121 5.82 0.54 5.65
CA VAL A 121 7.22 0.57 6.09
C VAL A 121 7.96 1.78 5.54
N SER A 122 9.05 2.15 6.20
CA SER A 122 10.05 3.07 5.68
C SER A 122 11.22 2.27 5.12
N PHE A 123 11.65 2.61 3.90
CA PHE A 123 12.75 1.95 3.22
C PHE A 123 14.06 2.71 3.41
N TYR A 124 15.12 1.95 3.70
CA TYR A 124 16.47 2.46 3.87
C TYR A 124 17.45 1.68 3.00
N GLN A 125 18.46 2.35 2.48
CA GLN A 125 19.57 1.75 1.73
C GLN A 125 20.87 2.39 2.21
N ASN A 126 21.87 1.58 2.58
CA ASN A 126 23.11 2.08 3.20
C ASN A 126 22.84 3.02 4.39
N ASP A 127 21.84 2.66 5.21
CA ASP A 127 21.34 3.43 6.36
C ASP A 127 20.81 4.84 6.04
N GLN A 128 20.58 5.16 4.76
CA GLN A 128 19.90 6.38 4.32
C GLN A 128 18.44 6.09 4.04
N PHE A 129 17.55 6.98 4.49
CA PHE A 129 16.12 6.91 4.15
C PHE A 129 15.93 7.13 2.64
N LYS A 130 15.17 6.24 2.00
CA LYS A 130 14.91 6.26 0.55
C LYS A 130 13.45 6.51 0.21
N GLY A 131 12.52 6.19 1.11
CA GLY A 131 11.10 6.44 0.88
C GLY A 131 10.21 5.67 1.82
N ASN A 132 8.91 5.81 1.63
CA ASN A 132 7.90 5.01 2.33
C ASN A 132 7.17 4.12 1.33
N GLY A 133 6.55 3.08 1.85
CA GLY A 133 5.83 2.17 0.98
C GLY A 133 5.15 1.06 1.74
N TRP A 134 4.83 0.01 1.00
CA TRP A 134 4.21 -1.18 1.55
C TRP A 134 5.02 -2.40 1.19
N PHE A 135 5.04 -3.32 2.14
CA PHE A 135 5.78 -4.55 2.04
C PHE A 135 4.84 -5.72 2.33
N TYR A 136 4.90 -6.75 1.51
CA TYR A 136 4.06 -7.94 1.64
C TYR A 136 4.92 -9.20 1.60
N LYS A 137 4.92 -9.93 2.71
CA LYS A 137 5.68 -11.17 2.85
C LYS A 137 4.81 -12.41 2.72
N ASN A 138 4.97 -13.08 1.57
CA ASN A 138 4.47 -14.42 1.20
C ASN A 138 5.36 -15.55 1.77
N GLU A 139 4.87 -16.66 2.32
CA GLU A 139 5.71 -17.88 2.35
C GLU A 139 5.81 -18.47 0.93
N GLY A 140 7.02 -18.48 0.34
CA GLY A 140 7.33 -19.28 -0.86
C GLY A 140 7.10 -18.62 -2.23
N GLY A 141 7.03 -17.28 -2.32
CA GLY A 141 6.90 -16.56 -3.60
C GLY A 141 7.86 -15.37 -3.71
N SER A 142 8.02 -14.85 -4.93
CA SER A 142 8.65 -13.55 -5.16
C SER A 142 7.82 -12.47 -4.49
N GLU A 143 8.47 -11.60 -3.72
CA GLU A 143 7.76 -10.62 -2.88
C GLU A 143 7.69 -9.26 -3.57
N ASP A 144 6.49 -8.67 -3.56
CA ASP A 144 6.22 -7.37 -4.15
C ASP A 144 6.43 -6.28 -3.08
N ILE A 145 7.44 -5.46 -3.32
CA ILE A 145 7.67 -4.24 -2.56
C ILE A 145 7.07 -3.08 -3.36
N LEU A 146 6.21 -2.29 -2.71
CA LEU A 146 5.65 -1.09 -3.29
C LEU A 146 6.34 0.12 -2.67
N LEU A 147 7.31 0.68 -3.35
CA LEU A 147 8.08 1.82 -2.91
C LEU A 147 7.56 3.11 -3.55
N ASN A 148 7.35 4.13 -2.74
CA ASN A 148 7.31 5.52 -3.18
C ASN A 148 8.56 6.23 -2.63
N GLY A 149 9.59 6.33 -3.47
CA GLY A 149 10.91 6.81 -3.11
C GLY A 149 11.96 6.48 -4.18
N ASP A 150 13.21 6.85 -3.90
CA ASP A 150 14.32 6.73 -4.84
C ASP A 150 15.37 5.74 -4.33
N LEU A 151 15.60 4.66 -5.07
CA LEU A 151 16.68 3.71 -4.79
C LEU A 151 17.83 3.87 -5.76
N GLU A 152 19.06 3.76 -5.24
CA GLU A 152 20.26 3.73 -6.08
C GLU A 152 20.57 2.29 -6.51
N TYR A 153 20.79 2.09 -7.81
CA TYR A 153 21.20 0.79 -8.34
C TYR A 153 22.61 0.89 -8.90
N LYS A 154 23.56 0.29 -8.18
CA LYS A 154 24.93 0.12 -8.63
C LYS A 154 25.11 -1.39 -8.77
N GLY A 155 25.11 -1.89 -10.01
CA GLY A 155 25.00 -3.32 -10.34
C GLY A 155 25.67 -4.25 -9.33
N GLY A 156 24.91 -5.19 -8.78
CA GLY A 156 25.29 -6.03 -7.65
C GLY A 156 24.11 -6.27 -6.70
N THR A 157 24.38 -6.85 -5.52
CA THR A 157 23.34 -7.12 -4.52
C THR A 157 22.75 -5.82 -3.97
N THR A 158 21.54 -5.52 -4.44
CA THR A 158 20.51 -4.70 -3.80
C THR A 158 20.27 -5.01 -2.32
N ILE A 159 20.70 -4.26 -1.29
CA ILE A 159 20.20 -4.47 0.10
C ILE A 159 19.33 -3.28 0.49
N ILE A 160 18.04 -3.55 0.77
CA ILE A 160 17.08 -2.56 1.23
C ILE A 160 16.54 -3.02 2.58
N LYS A 161 16.58 -2.14 3.58
CA LYS A 161 15.94 -2.37 4.87
C LYS A 161 14.54 -1.79 4.89
N ALA A 162 13.54 -2.62 5.18
CA ALA A 162 12.16 -2.19 5.39
C ALA A 162 11.89 -2.13 6.90
N ILE A 163 11.61 -0.95 7.44
CA ILE A 163 11.50 -0.75 8.89
C ILE A 163 10.17 -0.10 9.26
N ARG A 164 9.47 -0.68 10.23
CA ARG A 164 8.34 -0.05 10.94
C ARG A 164 8.47 -0.26 12.44
N PRO A 165 8.93 0.76 13.20
CA PRO A 165 8.99 0.66 14.66
C PRO A 165 7.62 0.96 15.28
N LEU A 166 7.22 0.20 16.29
CA LEU A 166 5.99 0.46 17.05
C LEU A 166 6.09 -0.07 18.49
N PHE A 167 6.34 0.84 19.43
CA PHE A 167 6.41 0.67 20.91
C PHE A 167 7.22 -0.54 21.44
N GLN A 168 6.84 -1.77 21.09
CA GLN A 168 7.48 -3.05 21.48
C GLN A 168 7.77 -4.00 20.30
N LYS A 169 7.29 -3.72 19.08
CA LYS A 169 7.50 -4.55 17.89
C LYS A 169 8.08 -3.72 16.77
N THR A 170 9.06 -4.29 16.08
CA THR A 170 9.62 -3.71 14.86
C THR A 170 9.43 -4.74 13.77
N VAL A 171 8.88 -4.31 12.64
CA VAL A 171 9.00 -5.07 11.39
C VAL A 171 10.29 -4.63 10.73
N GLU A 172 11.22 -5.55 10.56
CA GLU A 172 12.53 -5.33 9.96
C GLU A 172 12.91 -6.50 9.04
N CYS A 173 13.15 -6.18 7.76
CA CYS A 173 13.62 -7.13 6.76
C CYS A 173 14.74 -6.52 5.92
N GLU A 174 15.68 -7.37 5.49
CA GLU A 174 16.65 -7.09 4.44
C GLU A 174 16.21 -7.76 3.14
N CYS A 175 15.94 -6.97 2.12
CA CYS A 175 15.58 -7.46 0.79
C CYS A 175 16.87 -7.53 -0.04
N ASN A 176 17.23 -8.73 -0.51
CA ASN A 176 18.45 -9.02 -1.23
C ASN A 176 18.18 -9.32 -2.70
N GLY A 177 19.00 -8.73 -3.58
CA GLY A 177 19.06 -9.10 -5.00
C GLY A 177 17.76 -8.78 -5.76
N LEU A 178 17.65 -7.54 -6.26
CA LEU A 178 16.55 -7.13 -7.13
C LEU A 178 16.47 -8.01 -8.39
N VAL A 179 15.28 -8.52 -8.67
CA VAL A 179 14.96 -9.34 -9.86
C VAL A 179 14.41 -8.46 -10.98
N SER A 180 13.42 -7.66 -10.65
CA SER A 180 12.72 -6.79 -11.59
C SER A 180 12.27 -5.52 -10.91
N LYS A 181 12.12 -4.48 -11.72
CA LYS A 181 11.60 -3.18 -11.34
C LYS A 181 10.58 -2.77 -12.38
N ASP A 182 9.35 -2.59 -11.94
CA ASP A 182 8.33 -1.93 -12.73
C ASP A 182 8.13 -0.52 -12.20
N TYR A 183 8.02 0.43 -13.12
CA TYR A 183 7.85 1.83 -12.81
C TYR A 183 6.51 2.30 -13.34
N TRP A 184 5.72 2.92 -12.46
CA TRP A 184 4.44 3.50 -12.81
C TRP A 184 4.45 4.99 -12.52
N ASP A 185 4.29 5.79 -13.57
CA ASP A 185 4.19 7.25 -13.48
C ASP A 185 2.75 7.64 -13.79
N TYR A 186 1.99 8.01 -12.77
CA TYR A 186 0.69 8.64 -12.98
C TYR A 186 0.90 10.14 -13.14
N ARG A 187 0.48 10.64 -14.31
CA ARG A 187 0.52 12.05 -14.67
C ARG A 187 -0.88 12.53 -15.02
N PRO A 188 -1.48 13.46 -14.26
CA PRO A 188 -2.85 13.91 -14.50
C PRO A 188 -3.00 14.68 -15.83
N ASP A 189 -1.89 15.17 -16.39
CA ASP A 189 -1.78 15.87 -17.67
C ASP A 189 -1.66 14.94 -18.88
N VAL A 190 -1.47 13.63 -18.66
CA VAL A 190 -1.40 12.63 -19.73
C VAL A 190 -2.70 11.84 -19.70
N GLU A 191 -3.57 12.04 -20.70
CA GLU A 191 -4.73 11.17 -20.87
C GLU A 191 -4.25 9.72 -21.04
N ILE A 192 -4.69 8.84 -20.14
CA ILE A 192 -4.47 7.40 -20.27
C ILE A 192 -5.34 6.94 -21.45
N ILE A 193 -4.69 6.69 -22.59
CA ILE A 193 -5.31 6.23 -23.85
C ILE A 193 -5.80 4.78 -23.71
#